data_AF-A0AAW5EB85-F1
#
_entry.id   AF-A0AAW5EB85-F1
#
_cell.length_a   1.000
_cell.length_b   1.000
_cell.length_c   1.000
_cell.angle_alpha   90.00
_cell.angle_beta   90.00
_cell.angle_gamma   90.00
#
_symmetry.space_group_name_H-M   'P 1'
#
loop_
_entity.id
_entity.type
_entity.pdbx_description
1 polymer ?
#
loop_
_entity_poly.entity_id
_entity_poly.type
_entity_poly.pdbx_seq_one_letter_code
_entity_poly.pdbx_strand_id
1 'polypeptide(L)' 'PNPPENTFPVSMIPWTSFEGFNLNLKKGYDYLLPIFTFGKYYEEGGKYYIPLSIQVHHAVCDGFHVCRFLDELQDLLNK' A
#
# COMPACT_ATOMS: atom_id res chain seq x y z
N PRO A 1 4.24 -21.53 -0.24
CA PRO A 1 4.32 -21.06 -1.64
C PRO A 1 5.75 -20.60 -1.95
N ASN A 2 6.24 -20.83 -3.17
CA ASN A 2 7.56 -20.37 -3.63
C ASN A 2 7.35 -19.21 -4.62
N PRO A 3 7.11 -17.98 -4.14
CA PRO A 3 6.98 -16.84 -5.04
C PRO A 3 8.32 -16.56 -5.74
N PRO A 4 8.30 -16.00 -6.96
CA PRO A 4 9.51 -15.50 -7.60
C PRO A 4 10.19 -14.41 -6.76
N GLU A 5 11.52 -14.29 -6.88
CA GLU A 5 12.34 -13.36 -6.06
C GLU A 5 11.89 -11.89 -6.21
N ASN A 6 11.64 -11.45 -7.44
CA ASN A 6 11.29 -10.06 -7.74
C ASN A 6 9.77 -9.84 -7.71
N THR A 7 9.18 -10.06 -6.54
CA THR A 7 7.75 -9.84 -6.33
C THR A 7 7.49 -8.98 -5.10
N PHE A 8 6.32 -8.37 -5.05
CA PHE A 8 5.81 -7.71 -3.86
C PHE A 8 4.31 -7.99 -3.73
N PRO A 9 3.80 -8.11 -2.50
CA PRO A 9 2.39 -8.40 -2.26
C PRO A 9 1.51 -7.17 -2.49
N VAL A 10 0.42 -7.40 -3.22
CA VAL A 10 -0.71 -6.48 -3.33
C VAL A 10 -1.95 -7.22 -2.86
N SER A 11 -2.69 -6.63 -1.93
CA SER A 11 -3.91 -7.20 -1.36
C SER A 11 -5.05 -6.19 -1.39
N MET A 12 -6.28 -6.67 -1.25
CA MET A 12 -7.48 -5.85 -1.18
C MET A 12 -8.48 -6.43 -0.19
N ILE A 13 -9.12 -5.56 0.59
CA ILE A 13 -10.30 -5.87 1.41
C ILE A 13 -11.50 -5.17 0.76
N PRO A 14 -12.13 -5.78 -0.28
CA PRO A 14 -13.11 -5.08 -1.12
C PRO A 14 -14.46 -4.83 -0.42
N TRP A 15 -14.68 -5.42 0.76
CA TRP A 15 -15.95 -5.34 1.47
C TRP A 15 -16.04 -4.16 2.45
N THR A 16 -14.92 -3.57 2.86
CA THR A 16 -14.89 -2.44 3.82
C THR A 16 -13.88 -1.38 3.45
N SER A 17 -14.23 -0.13 3.68
CA SER A 17 -13.27 0.98 3.68
C SER A 17 -12.53 1.02 5.02
N PHE A 18 -11.36 1.65 5.06
CA PHE A 18 -10.59 1.87 6.29
C PHE A 18 -9.85 3.21 6.21
N GLU A 19 -9.55 3.78 7.37
CA GLU A 19 -8.66 4.95 7.49
C GLU A 19 -7.24 4.55 7.89
N GLY A 20 -7.08 3.39 8.53
CA GLY A 20 -5.80 2.85 8.93
C GLY A 20 -5.79 1.32 8.83
N PHE A 21 -4.68 0.78 8.33
CA PHE A 21 -4.46 -0.66 8.24
C PHE A 21 -2.98 -0.96 8.48
N ASN A 22 -2.69 -1.95 9.33
CA ASN A 22 -1.34 -2.35 9.67
C ASN A 22 -1.26 -3.87 9.84
N LEU A 23 -0.22 -4.48 9.28
CA LEU A 23 0.08 -5.90 9.50
C LEU A 23 1.09 -6.04 10.64
N ASN A 24 0.72 -6.82 11.66
CA ASN A 24 1.63 -7.24 12.73
C ASN A 24 2.44 -8.45 12.27
N LEU A 25 3.58 -8.21 11.61
CA LEU A 25 4.45 -9.27 11.11
C LEU A 25 5.33 -9.83 12.24
N LYS A 26 5.17 -11.11 12.58
CA LYS A 26 6.12 -11.81 13.46
C LYS A 26 7.41 -12.09 12.68
N LYS A 27 8.55 -11.56 13.14
CA LYS A 27 9.89 -11.71 12.53
C LYS A 27 10.03 -11.03 11.14
N GLY A 28 9.43 -9.86 10.96
CA GLY A 28 9.51 -9.09 9.70
C GLY A 28 10.82 -8.31 9.48
N TYR A 29 11.85 -8.50 10.31
CA TYR A 29 13.09 -7.68 10.28
C TYR A 29 13.86 -7.77 8.96
N ASP A 30 13.78 -8.92 8.28
CA ASP A 30 14.52 -9.14 7.02
C ASP A 30 13.61 -8.98 5.79
N TYR A 31 12.32 -8.67 5.98
CA TYR A 31 11.38 -8.49 4.89
C TYR A 31 11.39 -7.02 4.41
N LEU A 32 12.21 -6.75 3.39
CA LEU A 32 12.46 -5.39 2.88
C LEU A 32 11.44 -4.92 1.85
N LEU A 33 10.66 -5.84 1.27
CA LEU A 33 9.74 -5.56 0.17
C LEU A 33 8.51 -4.79 0.68
N PRO A 34 8.00 -3.80 -0.09
CA PRO A 34 6.80 -3.07 0.29
C PRO A 34 5.57 -3.98 0.22
N ILE A 35 4.60 -3.71 1.10
CA ILE A 35 3.29 -4.38 1.10
C ILE A 35 2.21 -3.33 0.88
N PHE A 36 1.37 -3.55 -0.13
CA PHE A 36 0.25 -2.68 -0.44
C PHE A 36 -1.07 -3.36 -0.10
N THR A 37 -1.92 -2.69 0.66
CA THR A 37 -3.28 -3.17 0.96
C THR A 37 -4.29 -2.10 0.62
N PHE A 38 -5.25 -2.45 -0.23
CA PHE A 38 -6.35 -1.56 -0.62
C PHE A 38 -7.63 -1.86 0.17
N GLY A 39 -8.40 -0.82 0.46
CA GLY A 39 -9.75 -0.93 1.01
C GLY A 39 -10.82 -0.85 -0.09
N LYS A 40 -12.08 -1.01 0.30
CA LYS A 40 -13.22 -0.68 -0.55
C LYS A 40 -13.21 0.83 -0.85
N TYR A 41 -13.35 1.19 -2.11
CA TYR A 41 -13.51 2.59 -2.51
C TYR A 41 -14.82 3.18 -1.98
N TYR A 42 -14.87 4.49 -1.85
CA TYR A 42 -16.07 5.24 -1.45
C TYR A 42 -16.17 6.54 -2.24
N GLU A 43 -17.38 7.10 -2.29
CA GLU A 43 -17.64 8.37 -2.96
C GLU A 43 -17.77 9.49 -1.92
N GLU A 44 -17.10 10.61 -2.15
CA GLU A 44 -17.19 11.80 -1.33
C GLU A 44 -17.05 13.05 -2.22
N GLY A 45 -18.05 13.94 -2.16
CA GLY A 45 -18.03 15.19 -2.93
C GLY A 45 -17.92 14.99 -4.46
N GLY A 46 -18.52 13.92 -5.01
CA GLY A 46 -18.46 13.59 -6.44
C GLY A 46 -17.12 13.03 -6.92
N LYS A 47 -16.22 12.66 -6.01
CA LYS A 47 -14.97 11.96 -6.30
C LYS A 47 -14.97 10.58 -5.67
N TYR A 48 -14.33 9.62 -6.34
CA TYR A 48 -14.06 8.31 -5.77
C TYR A 48 -12.70 8.30 -5.08
N TYR A 49 -12.67 7.85 -3.82
CA TYR A 49 -11.46 7.66 -3.04
C TYR A 49 -11.26 6.17 -2.77
N ILE A 50 -10.01 5.71 -2.82
CA ILE A 50 -9.64 4.34 -2.48
C ILE A 50 -8.62 4.35 -1.34
N PRO A 51 -8.89 3.71 -0.19
CA PRO A 51 -7.92 3.59 0.87
C PRO A 51 -6.73 2.74 0.43
N LEU A 52 -5.51 3.23 0.68
CA LEU A 52 -4.27 2.52 0.44
C LEU A 52 -3.40 2.56 1.69
N SER A 53 -3.08 1.41 2.24
CA SER A 53 -2.02 1.24 3.25
C SER A 53 -0.76 0.74 2.59
N ILE A 54 0.35 1.42 2.88
CA ILE A 54 1.69 1.08 2.41
C ILE A 54 2.52 0.73 3.65
N GLN A 55 2.95 -0.52 3.75
CA GLN A 55 3.88 -0.96 4.79
C GLN A 55 5.25 -1.18 4.16
N VAL A 56 6.27 -0.50 4.69
CA VAL A 56 7.65 -0.52 4.18
C VAL A 56 8.63 -0.79 5.31
N HIS A 57 9.82 -1.28 4.96
CA HIS A 57 10.92 -1.42 5.91
C HIS A 57 11.81 -0.18 5.90
N HIS A 58 11.98 0.47 7.06
CA HIS A 58 12.69 1.75 7.16
C HIS A 58 14.19 1.69 6.79
N ALA A 59 14.81 0.51 6.84
CA ALA A 59 16.21 0.36 6.40
C ALA A 59 16.42 0.63 4.90
N VAL A 60 15.37 0.60 4.08
CA VAL A 60 15.44 0.82 2.63
C VAL A 60 14.46 1.88 2.12
N CYS A 61 13.56 2.37 2.96
CA CYS A 61 12.51 3.29 2.56
C CYS A 61 12.13 4.23 3.71
N ASP A 62 12.40 5.53 3.52
CA ASP A 62 11.92 6.61 4.40
C ASP A 62 10.64 7.25 3.89
N GLY A 63 10.01 8.11 4.71
CA GLY A 63 8.76 8.80 4.38
C GLY A 63 8.80 9.55 3.05
N PHE A 64 9.94 10.14 2.67
CA PHE A 64 10.10 10.79 1.36
C PHE A 64 9.80 9.85 0.18
N HIS A 65 10.28 8.61 0.24
CA HIS A 65 10.09 7.64 -0.83
C HIS A 65 8.62 7.22 -0.94
N VAL A 66 7.94 7.07 0.21
CA VAL A 66 6.51 6.75 0.24
C VAL A 66 5.68 7.91 -0.32
N CYS A 67 5.98 9.16 0.05
CA CYS A 67 5.28 10.32 -0.50
C CYS A 67 5.49 10.43 -2.01
N ARG A 68 6.73 10.30 -2.47
CA ARG A 68 7.04 10.34 -3.91
C ARG A 68 6.29 9.25 -4.69
N PHE A 69 6.23 8.03 -4.15
CA PHE A 69 5.46 6.94 -4.76
C PHE A 69 3.97 7.27 -4.84
N LEU A 70 3.39 7.83 -3.77
CA LEU A 70 1.97 8.21 -3.75
C LEU A 70 1.65 9.29 -4.77
N ASP A 71 2.51 10.30 -4.91
CA ASP A 71 2.35 11.36 -5.91
C ASP A 71 2.40 10.79 -7.34
N GLU A 72 3.40 9.95 -7.64
CA GLU A 72 3.53 9.31 -8.96
C GLU A 72 2.35 8.36 -9.25
N LEU A 73 1.87 7.61 -8.25
CA LEU A 73 0.70 6.75 -8.38
C LEU A 73 -0.57 7.57 -8.67
N GLN A 74 -0.78 8.66 -7.94
CA GLN A 74 -1.93 9.53 -8.14
C GLN A 74 -1.91 10.19 -9.52
N ASP A 75 -0.74 10.63 -10.00
CA ASP A 75 -0.56 11.17 -11.34
C ASP A 75 -0.87 10.15 -12.43
N LEU A 76 -0.51 8.88 -12.23
CA LEU A 76 -0.85 7.79 -13.15
C LEU A 76 -2.35 7.49 -13.18
N LEU A 77 -3.06 7.60 -12.05
CA LEU A 77 -4.50 7.40 -11.97
C LEU A 77 -5.32 8.56 -12.56
N ASN A 78 -4.74 9.76 -12.63
CA ASN A 78 -5.37 10.95 -13.20
C ASN A 78 -5.23 11.04 -14.72
N LYS A 79 -4.47 10.14 -15.35
CA LYS A 79 -4.36 10.04 -16.81
C LYS A 79 -5.54 9.26 -17.38
#